data_AF-A0A7V0VYR9-F1
#
_entry.id   AF-A0A7V0VYR9-F1
#
_cell.length_a   1.000
_cell.length_b   1.000
_cell.length_c   1.000
_cell.angle_alpha   90.00
_cell.angle_beta   90.00
_cell.angle_gamma   90.00
#
_symmetry.space_group_name_H-M   'P 1'
#
loop_
_entity.id
_entity.type
_entity.pdbx_description
1 polymer ?
#
loop_
_entity_poly.entity_id
_entity_poly.type
_entity_poly.pdbx_seq_one_letter_code
_entity_poly.pdbx_strand_id
1 'polypeptide(L)'
;MDCDQPEGIEGFDLSWTLFGENGYEPDSVFLMDLVPMDEGVRLGIREWRGIRTKRYTYARWIDGSDWVLFDNEVDPYQLNNLIDDKNMASIKQNLELELQKLMRYTNDDGLNWQDLIIQLGLVDLWNLREKSMHPNNPRLI
;
A
#
# COMPACT_ATOMS: atom_id res chain seq x y z
N MET A 1 -31.37 0.57 8.65
CA MET A 1 -30.96 1.66 9.55
C MET A 1 -29.90 2.39 8.79
N ASP A 2 -30.23 3.54 8.22
CA ASP A 2 -29.25 4.39 7.52
C ASP A 2 -28.33 4.98 8.59
N CYS A 3 -27.04 4.75 8.46
CA CYS A 3 -26.01 5.34 9.30
C CYS A 3 -25.03 6.03 8.36
N ASP A 4 -24.83 7.33 8.56
CA ASP A 4 -23.82 8.06 7.82
C ASP A 4 -22.43 7.46 8.11
N GLN A 5 -21.59 7.37 7.09
CA GLN A 5 -20.20 6.94 7.23
C GLN A 5 -19.45 7.93 8.15
N PRO A 6 -18.75 7.45 9.19
CA PRO A 6 -17.95 8.32 10.04
C PRO A 6 -16.90 9.09 9.24
N GLU A 7 -16.60 10.31 9.67
CA GLU A 7 -15.54 11.12 9.09
C GLU A 7 -14.19 10.39 9.19
N GLY A 8 -13.39 10.43 8.11
CA GLY A 8 -12.07 9.82 8.05
C GLY A 8 -12.04 8.33 7.69
N ILE A 9 -13.19 7.69 7.41
CA ILE A 9 -13.20 6.35 6.82
C ILE A 9 -12.85 6.44 5.33
N GLU A 10 -11.78 5.76 4.93
CA GLU A 10 -11.25 5.75 3.56
C GLU A 10 -11.74 4.54 2.72
N GLY A 11 -12.49 3.64 3.35
CA GLY A 11 -13.09 2.47 2.70
C GLY A 11 -14.39 2.79 1.95
N PHE A 12 -14.80 1.86 1.08
CA PHE A 12 -16.06 1.93 0.36
C PHE A 12 -17.14 1.09 1.06
N ASP A 13 -18.38 1.59 1.09
CA ASP A 13 -19.51 0.78 1.51
C ASP A 13 -19.84 -0.27 0.42
N LEU A 14 -19.71 -1.54 0.79
CA LEU A 14 -20.04 -2.69 -0.03
C LEU A 14 -21.24 -3.46 0.53
N SER A 15 -22.01 -2.91 1.46
CA SER A 15 -23.13 -3.61 2.11
C SER A 15 -24.16 -4.17 1.13
N TRP A 16 -24.33 -3.54 -0.03
CA TRP A 16 -25.18 -3.98 -1.14
C TRP A 16 -24.89 -5.41 -1.62
N THR A 17 -23.64 -5.90 -1.54
CA THR A 17 -23.32 -7.30 -1.94
C THR A 17 -23.98 -8.32 -1.01
N LEU A 18 -24.14 -7.99 0.28
CA LEU A 18 -24.79 -8.89 1.25
C LEU A 18 -26.28 -9.09 0.95
N PHE A 19 -26.90 -8.14 0.24
CA PHE A 19 -28.31 -8.20 -0.17
C PHE A 19 -28.49 -8.76 -1.58
N GLY A 20 -27.40 -9.12 -2.28
CA GLY A 20 -27.45 -9.55 -3.68
C GLY A 20 -27.87 -8.45 -4.64
N GLU A 21 -27.70 -7.19 -4.24
CA GLU A 21 -28.02 -6.02 -5.04
C GLU A 21 -26.83 -5.64 -5.95
N ASN A 22 -27.03 -4.67 -6.84
CA ASN A 22 -25.93 -4.07 -7.60
C ASN A 22 -25.58 -2.73 -6.96
N GLY A 23 -24.28 -2.46 -6.81
CA GLY A 23 -23.80 -1.19 -6.29
C GLY A 23 -22.47 -0.79 -6.91
N TYR A 24 -21.88 0.27 -6.37
CA TYR A 24 -20.54 0.70 -6.77
C TYR A 24 -19.51 -0.35 -6.35
N GLU A 25 -18.69 -0.77 -7.31
CA GLU A 25 -17.55 -1.65 -7.09
C GLU A 25 -16.27 -0.87 -7.45
N PRO A 26 -15.29 -0.76 -6.53
CA PRO A 26 -14.04 -0.07 -6.83
C PRO A 26 -13.22 -0.84 -7.87
N ASP A 27 -12.64 -0.13 -8.83
CA ASP A 27 -11.79 -0.72 -9.88
C ASP A 27 -10.47 -1.29 -9.32
N SER A 28 -10.03 -0.77 -8.18
CA SER A 28 -8.79 -1.14 -7.52
C SER A 28 -8.87 -0.96 -6.00
N VAL A 29 -8.03 -1.71 -5.28
CA VAL A 29 -7.85 -1.60 -3.83
C VAL A 29 -6.45 -1.08 -3.56
N PHE A 30 -6.34 -0.11 -2.65
CA PHE A 30 -5.06 0.45 -2.21
C PHE A 30 -4.34 -0.50 -1.25
N LEU A 31 -3.04 -0.69 -1.46
CA LEU A 31 -2.16 -1.53 -0.66
C LEU A 31 -0.99 -0.69 -0.16
N MET A 32 -0.54 -0.91 1.07
CA MET A 32 0.53 -0.11 1.67
C MET A 32 1.26 -0.86 2.77
N ASP A 33 2.56 -0.55 2.90
CA ASP A 33 3.31 -0.65 4.15
C ASP A 33 3.91 0.73 4.43
N LEU A 34 3.41 1.36 5.50
CA LEU A 34 3.79 2.73 5.88
C LEU A 34 5.11 2.77 6.64
N VAL A 35 5.32 1.80 7.53
CA VAL A 35 6.46 1.72 8.43
C VAL A 35 6.91 0.26 8.51
N PRO A 36 7.93 -0.14 7.73
CA PRO A 36 8.45 -1.49 7.78
C PRO A 36 9.00 -1.79 9.18
N MET A 37 8.30 -2.70 9.86
CA MET A 37 8.68 -3.22 11.18
C MET A 37 9.59 -4.44 11.01
N ASP A 38 9.66 -5.30 12.03
CA ASP A 38 10.73 -6.29 12.18
C ASP A 38 10.77 -7.32 11.05
N GLU A 39 9.64 -7.90 10.67
CA GLU A 39 9.57 -8.88 9.58
C GLU A 39 9.88 -8.25 8.23
N GLY A 40 9.26 -7.10 7.94
CA GLY A 40 9.51 -6.37 6.70
C GLY A 40 11.00 -6.06 6.52
N VAL A 41 11.63 -5.49 7.55
CA VAL A 41 13.08 -5.19 7.52
C VAL A 41 13.93 -6.43 7.33
N ARG A 42 13.64 -7.54 8.02
CA ARG A 42 14.38 -8.79 7.85
C ARG A 42 14.28 -9.36 6.43
N LEU A 43 13.15 -9.14 5.77
CA LEU A 43 12.90 -9.57 4.40
C LEU A 43 13.35 -8.54 3.35
N GLY A 44 13.93 -7.41 3.78
CA GLY A 44 14.35 -6.32 2.88
C GLY A 44 13.19 -5.51 2.30
N ILE A 45 11.99 -5.64 2.87
CA ILE A 45 10.82 -4.82 2.52
C ILE A 45 11.03 -3.42 3.09
N ARG A 46 10.93 -2.43 2.21
CA ARG A 46 10.92 -1.00 2.53
C ARG A 46 9.49 -0.49 2.51
N GLU A 47 9.27 0.76 2.86
CA GLU A 47 7.98 1.40 2.74
C GLU A 47 7.56 1.45 1.27
N TRP A 48 6.32 1.06 1.00
CA TRP A 48 5.81 0.89 -0.37
C TRP A 48 4.32 1.22 -0.45
N ARG A 49 3.88 1.49 -1.68
CA ARG A 49 2.47 1.67 -2.05
C ARG A 49 2.16 0.85 -3.28
N GLY A 50 0.94 0.36 -3.35
CA GLY A 50 0.51 -0.48 -4.45
C GLY A 50 -1.00 -0.48 -4.61
N ILE A 51 -1.44 -1.14 -5.67
CA ILE A 51 -2.83 -1.39 -5.94
C ILE A 51 -3.03 -2.83 -6.38
N ARG A 52 -4.23 -3.34 -6.10
CA ARG A 52 -4.73 -4.55 -6.72
C ARG A 52 -6.01 -4.24 -7.49
N THR A 53 -5.98 -4.43 -8.80
CA THR A 53 -7.18 -4.42 -9.65
C THR A 53 -7.75 -5.83 -9.77
N LYS A 54 -8.86 -6.00 -10.51
CA LYS A 54 -9.38 -7.34 -10.82
C LYS A 54 -8.33 -8.26 -11.43
N ARG A 55 -7.48 -7.72 -12.32
CA ARG A 55 -6.49 -8.49 -13.08
C ARG A 55 -5.05 -8.31 -12.63
N TYR A 56 -4.62 -7.14 -12.15
CA TYR A 56 -3.20 -6.89 -11.87
C TYR A 56 -2.95 -6.51 -10.42
N THR A 57 -1.75 -6.85 -9.94
CA THR A 57 -1.19 -6.30 -8.71
C THR A 57 0.06 -5.52 -9.07
N TYR A 58 0.16 -4.28 -8.61
CA TYR A 58 1.31 -3.41 -8.87
C TYR A 58 1.71 -2.72 -7.58
N ALA A 59 3.01 -2.65 -7.31
CA ALA A 59 3.55 -1.85 -6.22
C ALA A 59 4.91 -1.27 -6.57
N ARG A 60 5.23 -0.15 -5.93
CA ARG A 60 6.52 0.52 -6.01
C ARG A 60 7.00 0.93 -4.62
N TRP A 61 8.31 1.11 -4.51
CA TRP A 61 8.90 1.73 -3.35
C TRP A 61 8.53 3.22 -3.28
N ILE A 62 8.64 3.80 -2.08
CA ILE A 62 8.28 5.21 -1.90
C ILE A 62 9.16 6.17 -2.70
N ASP A 63 10.42 5.81 -2.94
CA ASP A 63 11.37 6.58 -3.74
C ASP A 63 11.05 6.58 -5.24
N GLY A 64 9.96 5.93 -5.65
CA GLY A 64 9.51 5.84 -7.03
C GLY A 64 10.11 4.67 -7.81
N SER A 65 11.03 3.91 -7.22
CA SER A 65 11.59 2.74 -7.90
C SER A 65 10.57 1.60 -7.97
N ASP A 66 10.52 0.99 -9.15
CA ASP A 66 9.67 -0.15 -9.47
C ASP A 66 9.95 -1.33 -8.54
N TRP A 67 8.89 -2.04 -8.11
CA TRP A 67 9.05 -3.24 -7.27
C TRP A 67 8.40 -4.48 -7.88
N VAL A 68 7.07 -4.49 -8.03
CA VAL A 68 6.35 -5.68 -8.50
C VAL A 68 5.21 -5.33 -9.44
N LEU A 69 5.01 -6.18 -10.45
CA LEU A 69 3.83 -6.23 -11.29
C LEU A 69 3.47 -7.69 -11.56
N PHE A 70 2.24 -8.08 -11.23
CA PHE A 70 1.72 -9.43 -11.46
C PHE A 70 0.41 -9.37 -12.24
N ASP A 71 0.21 -10.32 -13.16
CA ASP A 71 -1.10 -10.58 -13.80
C ASP A 71 -1.78 -11.74 -13.04
N ASN A 72 -2.72 -11.40 -12.17
CA ASN A 72 -3.43 -12.31 -11.28
C ASN A 72 -4.34 -13.30 -12.02
N GLU A 73 -4.72 -13.04 -13.29
CA GLU A 73 -5.53 -13.99 -14.06
C GLU A 73 -4.69 -15.15 -14.58
N VAL A 74 -3.48 -14.86 -15.06
CA VAL A 74 -2.57 -15.87 -15.63
C VAL A 74 -1.61 -16.45 -14.59
N ASP A 75 -1.33 -15.71 -13.52
CA ASP A 75 -0.47 -16.09 -12.41
C ASP A 75 -1.16 -15.80 -11.05
N PRO A 76 -2.16 -16.61 -10.65
CA PRO A 76 -2.93 -16.38 -9.42
C PRO A 76 -2.09 -16.43 -8.14
N TYR A 77 -0.91 -17.04 -8.20
CA TYR A 77 0.01 -17.17 -7.06
C TYR A 77 1.12 -16.11 -7.06
N GLN A 78 1.14 -15.21 -8.05
CA GLN A 78 2.10 -14.10 -8.16
C GLN A 78 3.56 -14.55 -8.08
N LEU A 79 3.89 -15.62 -8.80
CA LEU A 79 5.23 -16.20 -8.82
C LEU A 79 6.14 -15.58 -9.89
N ASN A 80 5.57 -14.92 -10.90
CA ASN A 80 6.30 -14.35 -12.02
C ASN A 80 6.16 -12.83 -12.06
N ASN A 81 7.18 -12.12 -11.57
CA ASN A 81 7.21 -10.67 -11.55
C ASN A 81 7.46 -10.11 -12.97
N LEU A 82 6.50 -9.35 -13.50
CA LEU A 82 6.50 -8.77 -14.84
C LEU A 82 6.99 -7.31 -14.86
N ILE A 83 7.51 -6.78 -13.75
CA ILE A 83 7.84 -5.36 -13.61
C ILE A 83 8.83 -4.84 -14.66
N ASP A 84 9.76 -5.70 -15.09
CA ASP A 84 10.78 -5.42 -16.10
C ASP A 84 10.38 -5.83 -17.53
N ASP A 85 9.20 -6.43 -17.72
CA ASP A 85 8.71 -6.80 -19.05
C ASP A 85 8.32 -5.54 -19.83
N LYS A 86 9.03 -5.27 -20.92
CA LYS A 86 8.79 -4.14 -21.82
C LYS A 86 7.39 -4.14 -22.42
N ASN A 87 6.78 -5.31 -22.59
CA ASN A 87 5.40 -5.43 -23.09
C ASN A 87 4.38 -4.91 -22.08
N MET A 88 4.74 -4.87 -20.79
CA MET A 88 3.88 -4.38 -19.72
C MET A 88 4.03 -2.88 -19.46
N ALA A 89 4.87 -2.15 -20.21
CA ALA A 89 5.15 -0.74 -19.95
C ALA A 89 3.89 0.15 -19.92
N SER A 90 2.95 -0.05 -20.86
CA SER A 90 1.69 0.71 -20.88
C SER A 90 0.76 0.33 -19.71
N ILE A 91 0.72 -0.96 -19.35
CA ILE A 91 -0.06 -1.44 -18.20
C ILE A 91 0.48 -0.85 -16.90
N LYS A 92 1.81 -0.91 -16.70
CA LYS A 92 2.49 -0.31 -15.55
C LYS A 92 2.17 1.17 -15.42
N GLN A 93 2.23 1.93 -16.52
CA GLN A 93 1.89 3.36 -16.51
C GLN A 93 0.44 3.61 -16.08
N ASN A 94 -0.51 2.82 -16.58
CA ASN A 94 -1.91 2.95 -16.19
C ASN A 94 -2.13 2.61 -14.71
N LEU A 95 -1.45 1.57 -14.19
CA LEU A 95 -1.53 1.18 -12.79
C LEU A 95 -0.87 2.22 -11.87
N GLU A 96 0.22 2.87 -12.29
CA GLU A 96 0.81 3.98 -11.56
C GLU A 96 -0.14 5.18 -11.48
N LEU A 97 -0.82 5.53 -12.58
CA LEU A 97 -1.81 6.60 -12.57
C LEU A 97 -2.97 6.29 -11.61
N GLU A 98 -3.41 5.04 -11.57
CA GLU A 98 -4.45 4.58 -10.66
C GLU A 98 -3.98 4.59 -9.20
N LEU A 99 -2.76 4.13 -8.92
CA LEU A 99 -2.12 4.23 -7.61
C LEU A 99 -2.10 5.67 -7.10
N GLN A 100 -1.67 6.62 -7.95
CA GLN A 100 -1.64 8.04 -7.58
C GLN A 100 -3.03 8.63 -7.32
N LYS A 101 -4.08 8.14 -8.01
CA LYS A 101 -5.45 8.56 -7.70
C LYS A 101 -5.87 8.09 -6.31
N LEU A 102 -5.60 6.82 -5.97
CA LEU A 102 -5.94 6.28 -4.66
C LEU A 102 -5.15 6.97 -3.55
N MET A 103 -3.85 7.21 -3.73
CA MET A 103 -3.05 7.99 -2.76
C MET A 103 -3.66 9.38 -2.51
N ARG A 104 -4.09 10.09 -3.56
CA ARG A 104 -4.78 11.39 -3.39
C ARG A 104 -6.13 11.25 -2.69
N TYR A 105 -6.89 10.20 -3.00
CA TYR A 105 -8.19 9.95 -2.40
C TYR A 105 -8.06 9.68 -0.89
N THR A 106 -7.03 8.93 -0.48
CA THR A 106 -6.74 8.60 0.93
C THR A 106 -5.81 9.61 1.61
N ASN A 107 -5.61 10.80 1.02
CA ASN A 107 -4.70 11.83 1.54
C ASN A 107 -3.30 11.29 1.94
N ASP A 108 -2.79 10.31 1.19
CA ASP A 108 -1.47 9.72 1.42
C ASP A 108 -0.40 10.54 0.71
N ASP A 109 0.37 11.29 1.50
CA ASP A 109 1.47 12.15 1.02
C ASP A 109 2.66 11.36 0.46
N GLY A 110 2.67 10.02 0.60
CA GLY A 110 3.77 9.19 0.12
C GLY A 110 5.08 9.44 0.87
N LEU A 111 5.01 9.64 2.18
CA LEU A 111 6.18 9.85 3.02
C LEU A 111 6.98 8.57 3.22
N ASN A 112 8.30 8.71 3.34
CA ASN A 112 9.12 7.65 3.92
C ASN A 112 8.76 7.44 5.40
N TRP A 113 9.13 6.29 5.94
CA TRP A 113 8.68 5.89 7.28
C TRP A 113 9.23 6.83 8.38
N GLN A 114 10.43 7.40 8.22
CA GLN A 114 10.97 8.35 9.19
C GLN A 114 10.17 9.64 9.23
N ASP A 115 9.92 10.23 8.06
CA ASP A 115 9.17 11.47 7.93
C ASP A 115 7.73 11.28 8.44
N LEU A 116 7.12 10.11 8.21
CA LEU A 116 5.81 9.79 8.77
C LEU A 116 5.81 9.74 10.30
N ILE A 117 6.80 9.07 10.91
CA ILE A 117 6.94 9.02 12.38
C ILE A 117 7.15 10.42 12.97
N ILE A 118 7.92 11.27 12.30
CA ILE A 118 8.13 12.67 12.70
C ILE A 118 6.83 13.46 12.58
N GLN A 119 6.13 13.37 11.44
CA GLN A 119 4.87 14.09 11.20
C GLN A 119 3.77 13.73 12.20
N LEU A 120 3.72 12.46 12.63
CA LEU A 120 2.77 11.98 13.64
C LEU A 120 3.19 12.32 15.08
N GLY A 121 4.39 12.88 15.30
CA GLY A 121 4.90 13.18 16.63
C GLY A 121 5.25 11.94 17.45
N LEU A 122 5.62 10.84 16.80
CA LEU A 122 5.82 9.53 17.43
C LEU A 122 7.30 9.18 17.69
N VAL A 123 8.22 10.13 17.52
CA VAL A 123 9.68 9.90 17.62
C VAL A 123 10.08 9.24 18.95
N ASP A 124 9.59 9.74 20.08
CA ASP A 124 9.93 9.18 21.40
C ASP A 124 9.43 7.73 21.55
N LEU A 125 8.20 7.46 21.09
CA LEU A 125 7.61 6.13 21.15
C LEU A 125 8.35 5.14 20.24
N TRP A 126 8.71 5.58 19.04
CA TRP A 126 9.53 4.80 18.11
C TRP A 126 10.89 4.45 18.72
N ASN A 127 11.59 5.44 19.26
CA ASN A 127 12.92 5.26 19.85
C ASN A 127 12.89 4.37 21.09
N LEU A 128 11.84 4.46 21.92
CA LEU A 128 11.62 3.55 23.05
C LEU A 128 11.41 2.11 22.57
N ARG A 129 10.57 1.92 21.55
CA ARG A 129 10.31 0.62 20.92
C ARG A 129 11.59 0.00 20.34
N GLU A 130 12.37 0.75 19.56
CA GLU A 130 13.60 0.25 18.95
C GLU A 130 14.65 -0.13 20.02
N LYS A 131 14.82 0.67 21.08
CA LYS A 131 15.72 0.31 22.20
C LYS A 131 15.27 -0.95 22.94
N SER A 132 13.96 -1.15 23.08
CA SER A 132 13.40 -2.33 23.76
C SER A 132 13.46 -3.59 22.91
N MET A 133 13.13 -3.50 21.63
CA MET A 133 12.99 -4.65 20.73
C MET A 133 14.31 -5.03 20.05
N HIS A 134 15.16 -4.04 19.78
CA HIS A 134 16.44 -4.20 19.06
C HIS A 134 17.61 -3.57 19.83
N PRO A 135 17.89 -3.99 21.08
CA PRO A 135 18.88 -3.34 21.93
C PRO A 135 20.30 -3.31 21.32
N ASN A 136 20.60 -4.21 20.39
CA ASN A 136 21.91 -4.30 19.75
C ASN A 136 22.02 -3.48 18.45
N ASN A 137 20.90 -3.11 17.83
CA ASN A 137 20.89 -2.38 16.56
C ASN A 137 19.57 -1.59 16.37
N PRO A 138 19.30 -0.58 17.21
CA PRO A 138 18.05 0.17 17.13
C PRO A 138 18.06 1.14 15.94
N ARG A 139 16.97 1.22 15.18
CA ARG A 139 16.77 2.18 14.07
C ARG A 139 16.24 3.51 14.59
N LEU A 140 17.04 4.21 15.39
CA LEU A 140 16.63 5.48 16.00
C LEU A 140 16.44 6.58 14.95
N ILE A 141 15.53 7.50 15.23
CA ILE A 141 15.31 8.76 14.49
C ILE A 141 15.53 9.93 15.46
#